data_AF-A0A1B9H3S7-F1
#
_entry.id   AF-A0A1B9H3S7-F1
#
_cell.length_a   1.000
_cell.length_b   1.000
_cell.length_c   1.000
_cell.angle_alpha   90.00
_cell.angle_beta   90.00
_cell.angle_gamma   90.00
#
_symmetry.space_group_name_H-M   'P 1'
#
loop_
_entity.id
_entity.type
_entity.pdbx_description
1 polymer ?
#
loop_
_entity_poly.entity_id
_entity_poly.type
_entity_poly.pdbx_seq_one_letter_code
_entity_poly.pdbx_strand_id
1 'polypeptide(L)'
;MPPSNYLAAPRPVSLQAILDESAANGTAPSIDLQWEPFQRHIEAFLTAIDEYTLAARTELAARASDHTAFMRELQAKKEETEIQIQFEREREGEMLATLESERHAMSDLNTSLSNLKSQLQKVQDQSSTLESELNNLRKEVKLEQSKKERQGKVLDEMRDRDEIELRELEEAVGWKVEGIKEDLLLMRFTLLDPNDPAREFSILIDVSKQDYSVPNCDPSLPSLPELVRQLNSERDFYTFIKRVRKAFRGLIPNPTQPSKFDDLSGPGQAQAQTQTQGQGVRTPAPAGGSKFLLSQSVSRSTSSSQLLSAQAQNQNHNQNKDQVTDGSALEGLTLGK
;
A
#
# COMPACT_ATOMS: atom_id res chain seq x y z
N MET A 1 -92.72 8.75 -85.38
CA MET A 1 -92.84 8.76 -86.85
C MET A 1 -92.59 7.35 -87.36
N PRO A 2 -93.63 6.63 -87.80
CA PRO A 2 -93.57 5.32 -88.48
C PRO A 2 -93.48 5.50 -90.01
N PRO A 3 -93.16 4.45 -90.80
CA PRO A 3 -93.60 4.38 -92.19
C PRO A 3 -94.81 3.44 -92.32
N SER A 4 -95.92 4.04 -92.74
CA SER A 4 -97.12 3.37 -93.24
C SER A 4 -96.84 2.76 -94.61
N ASN A 5 -97.19 1.48 -94.79
CA ASN A 5 -97.40 0.92 -96.11
C ASN A 5 -98.81 0.32 -96.15
N TYR A 6 -99.70 1.03 -96.82
CA TYR A 6 -101.08 0.62 -97.07
C TYR A 6 -101.09 -0.39 -98.23
N LEU A 7 -101.45 -1.64 -97.95
CA LEU A 7 -101.86 -2.60 -98.98
C LEU A 7 -103.22 -3.19 -98.59
N ALA A 8 -104.21 -2.77 -99.39
CA ALA A 8 -105.50 -3.37 -99.73
C ALA A 8 -106.20 -4.32 -98.73
N ALA A 9 -107.45 -3.98 -98.42
CA ALA A 9 -108.41 -4.81 -97.70
C ALA A 9 -108.57 -6.21 -98.36
N PRO A 10 -108.40 -7.32 -97.61
CA PRO A 10 -108.75 -8.64 -98.11
C PRO A 10 -110.28 -8.76 -98.20
N ARG A 11 -110.75 -9.22 -99.35
CA ARG A 11 -112.17 -9.51 -99.63
C ARG A 11 -112.74 -10.42 -98.54
N PRO A 12 -114.00 -10.25 -98.12
CA PRO A 12 -114.63 -11.17 -97.17
C PRO A 12 -114.82 -12.52 -97.86
N VAL A 13 -113.91 -13.45 -97.62
CA VAL A 13 -114.10 -14.87 -97.95
C VAL A 13 -115.19 -15.40 -97.05
N SER A 14 -116.38 -15.58 -97.61
CA SER A 14 -117.53 -16.17 -96.93
C SER A 14 -117.26 -17.64 -96.61
N LEU A 15 -117.30 -17.99 -95.32
CA LEU A 15 -117.10 -19.35 -94.79
C LEU A 15 -117.97 -20.42 -95.47
N GLN A 16 -119.11 -20.05 -96.07
CA GLN A 16 -119.97 -20.96 -96.82
C GLN A 16 -119.35 -21.45 -98.14
N ALA A 17 -118.52 -20.64 -98.81
CA ALA A 17 -117.88 -21.01 -100.08
C ALA A 17 -116.71 -22.01 -99.90
N ILE A 18 -116.05 -21.98 -98.74
CA ILE A 18 -114.97 -22.94 -98.40
C ILE A 18 -115.56 -24.25 -97.89
N LEU A 19 -116.71 -24.20 -97.22
CA LEU A 19 -117.42 -25.39 -96.74
C LEU A 19 -118.00 -26.25 -97.88
N ASP A 20 -118.55 -25.64 -98.94
CA ASP A 20 -119.06 -26.38 -100.12
C ASP A 20 -117.94 -27.00 -100.97
N GLU A 21 -116.76 -26.38 -101.06
CA GLU A 21 -115.60 -26.95 -101.75
C GLU A 21 -114.92 -28.08 -100.93
N SER A 22 -115.03 -28.02 -99.60
CA SER A 22 -114.57 -29.06 -98.67
C SER A 22 -115.53 -30.26 -98.52
N ALA A 23 -116.80 -30.13 -98.96
CA ALA A 23 -117.78 -31.22 -98.95
C ALA A 23 -117.61 -32.20 -100.13
N ALA A 24 -116.93 -31.78 -101.21
CA ALA A 24 -116.61 -32.63 -102.36
C ALA A 24 -115.42 -33.60 -102.11
N ASN A 25 -114.63 -33.36 -101.05
CA ASN A 25 -113.54 -34.21 -100.59
C ASN A 25 -113.82 -34.62 -99.13
N GLY A 26 -114.45 -35.78 -98.94
CA GLY A 26 -114.94 -36.29 -97.66
C GLY A 26 -113.92 -36.39 -96.52
N THR A 27 -113.64 -35.27 -95.87
CA THR A 27 -112.77 -35.17 -94.70
C THR A 27 -113.39 -34.19 -93.72
N ALA A 28 -113.92 -34.71 -92.60
CA ALA A 28 -114.52 -33.91 -91.54
C ALA A 28 -113.45 -33.03 -90.85
N PRO A 29 -113.78 -31.80 -90.42
CA PRO A 29 -112.85 -30.99 -89.65
C PRO A 29 -112.77 -31.51 -88.21
N SER A 30 -111.81 -32.39 -87.93
CA SER A 30 -111.43 -32.73 -86.55
C SER A 30 -110.50 -31.63 -86.01
N ILE A 31 -110.97 -30.85 -85.04
CA ILE A 31 -110.08 -30.05 -84.19
C ILE A 31 -109.34 -31.06 -83.31
N ASP A 32 -108.19 -31.52 -83.78
CA ASP A 32 -107.24 -32.29 -83.01
C ASP A 32 -106.64 -31.36 -81.96
N LEU A 33 -107.08 -31.50 -80.72
CA LEU A 33 -106.59 -30.73 -79.58
C LEU A 33 -105.13 -31.08 -79.20
N GLN A 34 -104.41 -31.88 -80.02
CA GLN A 34 -102.99 -32.20 -79.86
C GLN A 34 -102.65 -32.63 -78.42
N TRP A 35 -103.56 -33.39 -77.81
CA TRP A 35 -103.46 -33.81 -76.40
C TRP A 35 -102.30 -34.78 -76.16
N GLU A 36 -102.03 -35.71 -77.08
CA GLU A 36 -100.86 -36.60 -77.02
C GLU A 36 -99.51 -35.84 -77.13
N PRO A 37 -99.30 -34.93 -78.11
CA PRO A 37 -98.12 -34.06 -78.15
C PRO A 37 -97.94 -33.20 -76.90
N PHE A 38 -99.04 -32.67 -76.34
CA PHE A 38 -99.03 -31.90 -75.11
C PHE A 38 -98.66 -32.75 -73.89
N GLN A 39 -99.19 -33.97 -73.78
CA GLN A 39 -98.87 -34.90 -72.72
C GLN A 39 -97.39 -35.33 -72.77
N ARG A 40 -96.85 -35.63 -73.96
CA ARG A 40 -95.40 -35.88 -74.14
C ARG A 40 -94.54 -34.68 -73.74
N HIS A 41 -95.00 -33.46 -74.02
CA HIS A 41 -94.29 -32.25 -73.61
C HIS A 41 -94.32 -32.05 -72.08
N ILE A 42 -95.45 -32.33 -71.42
CA ILE A 42 -95.55 -32.31 -69.95
C ILE A 42 -94.65 -33.37 -69.33
N GLU A 43 -94.65 -34.60 -69.84
CA GLU A 43 -93.79 -35.67 -69.33
C GLU A 43 -92.31 -35.31 -69.52
N ALA A 44 -91.92 -34.80 -70.69
CA ALA A 44 -90.56 -34.33 -70.94
C ALA A 44 -90.17 -33.13 -70.06
N PHE A 45 -91.11 -32.23 -69.77
CA PHE A 45 -90.91 -31.10 -68.88
C PHE A 45 -90.74 -31.54 -67.43
N LEU A 46 -91.55 -32.50 -66.96
CA LEU A 46 -91.43 -33.08 -65.62
C LEU A 46 -90.12 -33.84 -65.46
N THR A 47 -89.70 -34.64 -66.46
CA THR A 47 -88.39 -35.31 -66.42
C THR A 47 -87.24 -34.30 -66.44
N ALA A 48 -87.36 -33.20 -67.21
CA ALA A 48 -86.35 -32.15 -67.21
C ALA A 48 -86.28 -31.40 -65.86
N ILE A 49 -87.43 -31.21 -65.19
CA ILE A 49 -87.47 -30.67 -63.82
C ILE A 49 -86.86 -31.66 -62.82
N ASP A 50 -87.17 -32.94 -62.92
CA ASP A 50 -86.61 -33.96 -62.01
C ASP A 50 -85.09 -34.07 -62.20
N GLU A 51 -84.60 -34.05 -63.44
CA GLU A 51 -83.18 -33.98 -63.75
C GLU A 51 -82.53 -32.69 -63.23
N TYR A 52 -83.18 -31.54 -63.40
CA TYR A 52 -82.69 -30.26 -62.87
C TYR A 52 -82.64 -30.25 -61.33
N THR A 53 -83.68 -30.74 -60.66
CA THR A 53 -83.71 -30.80 -59.19
C THR A 53 -82.72 -31.83 -58.64
N LEU A 54 -82.50 -32.94 -59.34
CA LEU A 54 -81.47 -33.91 -58.98
C LEU A 54 -80.08 -33.32 -59.17
N ALA A 55 -79.81 -32.67 -60.29
CA ALA A 55 -78.55 -31.96 -60.54
C ALA A 55 -78.30 -30.84 -59.51
N ALA A 56 -79.34 -30.06 -59.17
CA ALA A 56 -79.24 -29.03 -58.14
C ALA A 56 -78.99 -29.64 -56.74
N ARG A 57 -79.62 -30.79 -56.41
CA ARG A 57 -79.39 -31.50 -55.14
C ARG A 57 -77.98 -32.09 -55.05
N THR A 58 -77.46 -32.69 -56.13
CA THR A 58 -76.10 -33.25 -56.14
C THR A 58 -75.06 -32.14 -56.09
N GLU A 59 -75.29 -31.03 -56.78
CA GLU A 59 -74.41 -29.85 -56.73
C GLU A 59 -74.43 -29.21 -55.33
N LEU A 60 -75.60 -29.10 -54.70
CA LEU A 60 -75.71 -28.62 -53.32
C LEU A 60 -75.03 -29.56 -52.32
N ALA A 61 -75.17 -30.87 -52.50
CA ALA A 61 -74.50 -31.87 -51.66
C ALA A 61 -72.97 -31.83 -51.84
N ALA A 62 -72.48 -31.68 -53.07
CA ALA A 62 -71.06 -31.52 -53.37
C ALA A 62 -70.51 -30.24 -52.71
N ARG A 63 -71.18 -29.08 -52.90
CA ARG A 63 -70.79 -27.82 -52.25
C ARG A 63 -70.81 -27.92 -50.72
N ALA A 64 -71.80 -28.57 -50.15
CA ALA A 64 -71.88 -28.78 -48.70
C ALA A 64 -70.69 -29.64 -48.21
N SER A 65 -70.39 -30.74 -48.90
CA SER A 65 -69.24 -31.59 -48.62
C SER A 65 -67.92 -30.81 -48.72
N ASP A 66 -67.69 -30.09 -49.82
CA ASP A 66 -66.49 -29.28 -50.04
C ASP A 66 -66.34 -28.19 -48.98
N HIS A 67 -67.43 -27.50 -48.63
CA HIS A 67 -67.42 -26.52 -47.55
C HIS A 67 -67.09 -27.17 -46.20
N THR A 68 -67.64 -28.35 -45.89
CA THR A 68 -67.28 -29.05 -44.65
C THR A 68 -65.81 -29.51 -44.62
N ALA A 69 -65.26 -29.92 -45.76
CA ALA A 69 -63.85 -30.27 -45.89
C ALA A 69 -62.96 -29.05 -45.73
N PHE A 70 -63.30 -27.94 -46.36
CA PHE A 70 -62.61 -26.66 -46.23
C PHE A 70 -62.62 -26.13 -44.79
N MET A 71 -63.77 -26.19 -44.11
CA MET A 71 -63.87 -25.79 -42.70
C MET A 71 -63.02 -26.68 -41.79
N ARG A 72 -62.93 -27.99 -42.06
CA ARG A 72 -62.04 -28.90 -41.33
C ARG A 72 -60.57 -28.58 -41.57
N GLU A 73 -60.17 -28.29 -42.81
CA GLU A 73 -58.79 -27.89 -43.12
C GLU A 73 -58.42 -26.55 -42.44
N LEU A 74 -59.35 -25.58 -42.46
CA LEU A 74 -59.16 -24.30 -41.80
C LEU A 74 -59.04 -24.46 -40.28
N GLN A 75 -59.84 -25.35 -39.68
CA GLN A 75 -59.74 -25.69 -38.26
C GLN A 75 -58.40 -26.35 -37.92
N ALA A 76 -57.96 -27.33 -38.71
CA ALA A 76 -56.66 -27.97 -38.50
C ALA A 76 -55.50 -26.97 -38.60
N LYS A 77 -55.52 -26.08 -39.61
CA LYS A 77 -54.54 -24.99 -39.73
C LYS A 77 -54.58 -24.03 -38.55
N LYS A 78 -55.78 -23.69 -38.07
CA LYS A 78 -55.95 -22.84 -36.88
C LYS A 78 -55.31 -23.50 -35.66
N GLU A 79 -55.61 -24.77 -35.40
CA GLU A 79 -55.05 -25.53 -34.28
C GLU A 79 -53.52 -25.62 -34.38
N GLU A 80 -52.97 -25.90 -35.56
CA GLU A 80 -51.52 -25.92 -35.81
C GLU A 80 -50.87 -24.56 -35.49
N THR A 81 -51.45 -23.46 -35.97
CA THR A 81 -50.95 -22.12 -35.67
C THR A 81 -51.08 -21.76 -34.20
N GLU A 82 -52.15 -22.19 -33.51
CA GLU A 82 -52.32 -21.96 -32.07
C GLU A 82 -51.25 -22.70 -31.26
N ILE A 83 -50.93 -23.94 -31.63
CA ILE A 83 -49.84 -24.71 -31.01
C ILE A 83 -48.50 -24.01 -31.24
N GLN A 84 -48.23 -23.55 -32.47
CA GLN A 84 -46.99 -22.82 -32.76
C GLN A 84 -46.88 -21.52 -31.97
N ILE A 85 -47.97 -20.76 -31.83
CA ILE A 85 -48.01 -19.56 -31.00
C ILE A 85 -47.74 -19.89 -29.53
N GLN A 86 -48.29 -20.99 -29.01
CA GLN A 86 -48.04 -21.40 -27.62
C GLN A 86 -46.57 -21.78 -27.41
N PHE A 87 -45.97 -22.54 -28.34
CA PHE A 87 -44.57 -22.91 -28.28
C PHE A 87 -43.64 -21.70 -28.31
N GLU A 88 -43.87 -20.75 -29.22
CA GLU A 88 -43.06 -19.53 -29.28
C GLU A 88 -43.25 -18.64 -28.03
N ARG A 89 -44.45 -18.61 -27.44
CA ARG A 89 -44.69 -17.91 -26.16
C ARG A 89 -43.95 -18.55 -24.99
N GLU A 90 -43.93 -19.87 -24.92
CA GLU A 90 -43.17 -20.60 -23.89
C GLU A 90 -41.67 -20.31 -24.05
N ARG A 91 -41.16 -20.37 -25.29
CA ARG A 91 -39.77 -20.03 -25.61
C ARG A 91 -39.43 -18.57 -25.28
N GLU A 92 -40.31 -17.63 -25.57
CA GLU A 92 -40.17 -16.23 -25.18
C GLU A 92 -40.12 -16.09 -23.66
N GLY A 93 -40.99 -16.80 -22.93
CA GLY A 93 -41.00 -16.83 -21.47
C GLY A 93 -39.70 -17.36 -20.88
N GLU A 94 -39.16 -18.46 -21.43
CA GLU A 94 -37.86 -19.00 -21.03
C GLU A 94 -36.72 -17.99 -21.29
N MET A 95 -36.71 -17.35 -22.46
CA MET A 95 -35.72 -16.35 -22.79
C MET A 95 -35.78 -15.15 -21.84
N LEU A 96 -36.97 -14.64 -21.54
CA LEU A 96 -37.15 -13.55 -20.58
C LEU A 96 -36.68 -13.95 -19.17
N ALA A 97 -36.97 -15.18 -18.73
CA ALA A 97 -36.48 -15.69 -17.45
C ALA A 97 -34.94 -15.78 -17.43
N THR A 98 -34.31 -16.21 -18.53
CA THR A 98 -32.84 -16.20 -18.63
C THR A 98 -32.28 -14.78 -18.57
N LEU A 99 -32.86 -13.82 -19.30
CA LEU A 99 -32.42 -12.42 -19.30
C LEU A 99 -32.57 -11.77 -17.92
N GLU A 100 -33.65 -12.07 -17.20
CA GLU A 100 -33.84 -11.58 -15.83
C GLU A 100 -32.79 -12.17 -14.88
N SER A 101 -32.51 -13.47 -14.99
CA SER A 101 -31.47 -14.13 -14.20
C SER A 101 -30.07 -13.57 -14.48
N GLU A 102 -29.74 -13.30 -15.75
CA GLU A 102 -28.48 -12.69 -16.17
C GLU A 102 -28.38 -11.25 -15.67
N ARG A 103 -29.48 -10.48 -15.74
CA ARG A 103 -29.52 -9.11 -15.22
C ARG A 103 -29.29 -9.08 -13.70
N HIS A 104 -29.90 -10.00 -12.96
CA HIS A 104 -29.64 -10.16 -11.54
C HIS A 104 -28.18 -10.50 -11.27
N ALA A 105 -27.62 -11.49 -11.99
CA ALA A 105 -26.20 -11.86 -11.87
C ALA A 105 -25.26 -10.69 -12.18
N MET A 106 -25.53 -9.90 -13.23
CA MET A 106 -24.75 -8.69 -13.54
C MET A 106 -24.85 -7.63 -12.45
N SER A 107 -26.04 -7.43 -11.87
CA SER A 107 -26.22 -6.50 -10.75
C SER A 107 -25.40 -6.93 -9.53
N ASP A 108 -25.44 -8.22 -9.18
CA ASP A 108 -24.68 -8.77 -8.05
C ASP A 108 -23.17 -8.70 -8.28
N LEU A 109 -22.72 -8.94 -9.51
CA LEU A 109 -21.32 -8.82 -9.89
C LEU A 109 -20.86 -7.35 -9.85
N ASN A 110 -21.68 -6.42 -10.34
CA ASN A 110 -21.39 -4.98 -10.28
C ASN A 110 -21.32 -4.46 -8.84
N THR A 111 -22.24 -4.89 -7.95
CA THR A 111 -22.17 -4.52 -6.54
C THR A 111 -20.92 -5.11 -5.88
N SER A 112 -20.57 -6.36 -6.20
CA SER A 112 -19.33 -7.00 -5.73
C SER A 112 -18.07 -6.27 -6.22
N LEU A 113 -18.03 -5.87 -7.49
CA LEU A 113 -16.94 -5.08 -8.07
C LEU A 113 -16.82 -3.73 -7.34
N SER A 114 -17.94 -3.02 -7.18
CA SER A 114 -17.96 -1.74 -6.47
C SER A 114 -17.42 -1.87 -5.03
N ASN A 115 -17.86 -2.91 -4.32
CA ASN A 115 -17.38 -3.20 -2.97
C ASN A 115 -15.88 -3.49 -2.96
N LEU A 116 -15.40 -4.32 -3.88
CA LEU A 116 -13.97 -4.67 -3.97
C LEU A 116 -13.11 -3.46 -4.34
N LYS A 117 -13.60 -2.59 -5.23
CA LYS A 117 -12.96 -1.32 -5.58
C LYS A 117 -12.89 -0.38 -4.37
N SER A 118 -13.96 -0.28 -3.59
CA SER A 118 -13.97 0.51 -2.34
C SER A 118 -12.98 -0.06 -1.31
N GLN A 119 -12.89 -1.39 -1.19
CA GLN A 119 -11.92 -2.04 -0.31
C GLN A 119 -10.48 -1.78 -0.77
N LEU A 120 -10.19 -1.87 -2.07
CA LEU A 120 -8.88 -1.56 -2.63
C LEU A 120 -8.49 -0.11 -2.32
N GLN A 121 -9.40 0.84 -2.56
CA GLN A 121 -9.14 2.25 -2.24
C GLN A 121 -8.84 2.44 -0.75
N LYS A 122 -9.62 1.82 0.15
CA LYS A 122 -9.36 1.89 1.60
C LYS A 122 -7.98 1.36 1.97
N VAL A 123 -7.57 0.22 1.41
CA VAL A 123 -6.25 -0.36 1.66
C VAL A 123 -5.15 0.53 1.10
N GLN A 124 -5.34 1.13 -0.07
CA GLN A 124 -4.40 2.06 -0.66
C GLN A 124 -4.23 3.33 0.19
N ASP A 125 -5.34 3.91 0.66
CA ASP A 125 -5.33 5.08 1.55
C ASP A 125 -4.64 4.73 2.88
N GLN A 126 -4.91 3.56 3.45
CA GLN A 126 -4.22 3.06 4.64
C GLN A 126 -2.72 2.87 4.41
N SER A 127 -2.31 2.27 3.30
CA SER A 127 -0.90 2.12 2.94
C SER A 127 -0.21 3.47 2.84
N SER A 128 -0.83 4.44 2.15
CA SER A 128 -0.27 5.78 1.99
C SER A 128 -0.13 6.52 3.34
N THR A 129 -1.11 6.33 4.23
CA THR A 129 -1.09 6.92 5.58
C THR A 129 0.04 6.32 6.41
N LEU A 130 0.15 4.99 6.45
CA LEU A 130 1.20 4.28 7.16
C LEU A 130 2.59 4.61 6.62
N GLU A 131 2.75 4.74 5.30
CA GLU A 131 4.01 5.18 4.69
C GLU A 131 4.40 6.59 5.14
N SER A 132 3.44 7.50 5.25
CA SER A 132 3.68 8.85 5.75
C SER A 132 4.10 8.87 7.22
N GLU A 133 3.45 8.07 8.06
CA GLU A 133 3.78 7.90 9.48
C GLU A 133 5.17 7.28 9.67
N LEU A 134 5.48 6.24 8.91
CA LEU A 134 6.78 5.57 8.94
C LEU A 134 7.88 6.56 8.54
N ASN A 135 7.65 7.38 7.52
CA ASN A 135 8.61 8.41 7.11
C ASN A 135 8.80 9.50 8.17
N ASN A 136 7.75 9.88 8.90
CA ASN A 136 7.85 10.83 10.00
C ASN A 136 8.63 10.23 11.17
N LEU A 137 8.33 9.00 11.56
CA LEU A 137 9.00 8.30 12.66
C LEU A 137 10.49 8.07 12.34
N ARG A 138 10.82 7.70 11.10
CA ARG A 138 12.23 7.61 10.64
C ARG A 138 12.98 8.94 10.77
N LYS A 139 12.34 10.06 10.43
CA LYS A 139 12.94 11.40 10.59
C LYS A 139 13.19 11.73 12.05
N GLU A 140 12.22 11.43 12.92
CA GLU A 140 12.33 11.68 14.36
C GLU A 140 13.43 10.82 14.99
N VAL A 141 13.46 9.52 14.70
CA VAL A 141 14.53 8.62 15.18
C VAL A 141 15.90 9.11 14.71
N LYS A 142 16.04 9.53 13.45
CA LYS A 142 17.31 10.05 12.93
C LYS A 142 17.73 11.35 13.63
N LEU A 143 16.76 12.22 13.95
CA LEU A 143 17.01 13.45 14.68
C LEU A 143 17.49 13.16 16.11
N GLU A 144 16.79 12.28 16.83
CA GLU A 144 17.15 11.89 18.19
C GLU A 144 18.50 11.15 18.24
N GLN A 145 18.78 10.27 17.27
CA GLN A 145 20.10 9.65 17.14
C GLN A 145 21.20 10.70 16.95
N SER A 146 20.99 11.70 16.09
CA SER A 146 21.97 12.78 15.90
C SER A 146 22.14 13.63 17.16
N LYS A 147 21.07 13.92 17.92
CA LYS A 147 21.16 14.62 19.20
C LYS A 147 21.96 13.81 20.22
N LYS A 148 21.67 12.51 20.36
CA LYS A 148 22.40 11.62 21.26
C LYS A 148 23.87 11.51 20.89
N GLU A 149 24.18 11.42 19.59
CA GLU A 149 25.56 11.40 19.11
C GLU A 149 26.29 12.72 19.45
N ARG A 150 25.65 13.87 19.27
CA ARG A 150 26.22 15.17 19.65
C ARG A 150 26.44 15.27 21.15
N GLN A 151 25.48 14.84 21.95
CA GLN A 151 25.62 14.81 23.41
C GLN A 151 26.74 13.87 23.85
N GLY A 152 26.84 12.68 23.24
CA GLY A 152 27.93 11.74 23.47
C GLY A 152 29.29 12.37 23.19
N LYS A 153 29.45 13.02 22.04
CA LYS A 153 30.69 13.72 21.69
C LYS A 153 31.07 14.81 22.70
N VAL A 154 30.10 15.62 23.14
CA VAL A 154 30.36 16.67 24.15
C VAL A 154 30.78 16.05 25.49
N LEU A 155 30.14 14.96 25.90
CA LEU A 155 30.51 14.26 27.14
C LEU A 155 31.89 13.59 27.03
N ASP A 156 32.22 13.01 25.88
CA ASP A 156 33.55 12.46 25.63
C ASP A 156 34.63 13.56 25.65
N GLU A 157 34.38 14.70 25.00
CA GLU A 157 35.27 15.86 25.04
C GLU A 157 35.43 16.45 26.45
N MET A 158 34.36 16.43 27.26
CA MET A 158 34.43 16.81 28.68
C MET A 158 35.25 15.80 29.48
N ARG A 159 34.97 14.50 29.33
CA ARG A 159 35.73 13.43 30.00
C ARG A 159 37.21 13.52 29.68
N ASP A 160 37.57 13.69 28.41
CA ASP A 160 38.96 13.71 27.98
C ASP A 160 39.72 14.92 28.56
N ARG A 161 39.05 16.08 28.70
CA ARG A 161 39.62 17.25 29.39
C ARG A 161 39.77 16.99 30.89
N ASP A 162 38.71 16.50 31.53
CA ASP A 162 38.69 16.23 32.97
C ASP A 162 39.72 15.15 33.33
N GLU A 163 39.96 14.15 32.47
CA GLU A 163 40.98 13.12 32.68
C GLU A 163 42.40 13.70 32.68
N ILE A 164 42.68 14.64 31.78
CA ILE A 164 43.97 15.33 31.72
C ILE A 164 44.16 16.19 32.98
N GLU A 165 43.16 17.01 33.34
CA GLU A 165 43.20 17.85 34.53
C GLU A 165 43.34 17.00 35.81
N LEU A 166 42.61 15.89 35.91
CA LEU A 166 42.72 14.95 37.02
C LEU A 166 44.13 14.37 37.12
N ARG A 167 44.72 13.93 36.00
CA ARG A 167 46.07 13.36 35.98
C ARG A 167 47.12 14.37 36.47
N GLU A 168 47.02 15.62 36.02
CA GLU A 168 47.90 16.70 36.48
C GLU A 168 47.74 16.98 37.98
N LEU A 169 46.51 17.00 38.48
CA LEU A 169 46.21 17.18 39.90
C LEU A 169 46.70 15.99 40.75
N GLU A 170 46.51 14.76 40.28
CA GLU A 170 46.98 13.55 40.95
C GLU A 170 48.51 13.53 41.06
N GLU A 171 49.22 13.93 39.99
CA GLU A 171 50.69 14.02 39.97
C GLU A 171 51.18 15.16 40.88
N ALA A 172 50.55 16.33 40.83
CA ALA A 172 50.95 17.49 41.64
C ALA A 172 50.69 17.30 43.14
N VAL A 173 49.57 16.67 43.52
CA VAL A 173 49.20 16.44 44.93
C VAL A 173 49.81 15.14 45.46
N GLY A 174 50.14 14.18 44.59
CA GLY A 174 50.53 12.84 44.98
C GLY A 174 49.39 12.11 45.70
N TRP A 175 48.17 12.22 45.19
CA TRP A 175 46.98 11.64 45.80
C TRP A 175 46.04 11.14 44.72
N LYS A 176 45.60 9.88 44.82
CA LYS A 176 44.68 9.22 43.91
C LYS A 176 43.49 8.64 44.67
N VAL A 177 42.32 8.71 44.07
CA VAL A 177 41.08 8.16 44.65
C VAL A 177 40.45 7.20 43.66
N GLU A 178 40.26 5.95 44.05
CA GLU A 178 39.66 4.91 43.23
C GLU A 178 38.45 4.30 43.95
N GLY A 179 37.33 4.15 43.23
CA GLY A 179 36.20 3.37 43.72
C GLY A 179 36.42 1.88 43.41
N ILE A 180 36.60 1.04 44.42
CA ILE A 180 36.79 -0.41 44.21
C ILE A 180 35.44 -1.11 44.04
N LYS A 181 34.44 -0.70 44.82
CA LYS A 181 33.10 -1.28 44.86
C LYS A 181 32.08 -0.17 45.08
N GLU A 182 30.80 -0.47 44.86
CA GLU A 182 29.68 0.32 45.39
C GLU A 182 29.98 0.62 46.87
N ASP A 183 30.13 1.91 47.18
CA ASP A 183 30.37 2.48 48.51
C ASP A 183 31.76 2.28 49.16
N LEU A 184 32.76 1.72 48.46
CA LEU A 184 34.15 1.62 48.96
C LEU A 184 35.12 2.49 48.15
N LEU A 185 35.69 3.49 48.82
CA LEU A 185 36.69 4.40 48.27
C LEU A 185 38.09 4.03 48.76
N LEU A 186 38.98 3.69 47.84
CA LEU A 186 40.41 3.55 48.08
C LEU A 186 41.10 4.88 47.80
N MET A 187 41.81 5.39 48.79
CA MET A 187 42.61 6.59 48.65
C MET A 187 44.08 6.21 48.77
N ARG A 188 44.88 6.52 47.76
CA ARG A 188 46.32 6.28 47.72
C ARG A 188 47.07 7.60 47.78
N PHE A 189 48.02 7.72 48.68
CA PHE A 189 48.93 8.84 48.81
C PHE A 189 50.33 8.42 48.36
N THR A 190 50.96 9.26 47.56
CA THR A 190 52.35 9.17 47.12
C THR A 190 53.09 10.46 47.51
N LEU A 191 54.40 10.56 47.25
CA LEU A 191 55.21 11.73 47.61
C LEU A 191 55.28 12.04 49.12
N LEU A 192 55.12 11.02 49.97
CA LEU A 192 55.21 11.17 51.43
C LEU A 192 56.61 10.87 51.98
N ASP A 193 57.32 9.91 51.38
CA ASP A 193 58.67 9.52 51.78
C ASP A 193 59.72 10.27 50.95
N PRO A 194 60.58 11.10 51.55
CA PRO A 194 61.61 11.84 50.83
C PRO A 194 62.71 10.93 50.27
N ASN A 195 62.86 9.69 50.79
CA ASN A 195 63.82 8.72 50.27
C ASN A 195 63.26 7.85 49.14
N ASP A 196 61.93 7.65 49.13
CA ASP A 196 61.23 6.90 48.08
C ASP A 196 59.89 7.57 47.73
N PRO A 197 59.90 8.54 46.80
CA PRO A 197 58.69 9.29 46.44
C PRO A 197 57.60 8.43 45.78
N ALA A 198 57.95 7.23 45.28
CA ALA A 198 57.03 6.28 44.67
C ALA A 198 56.30 5.39 45.68
N ARG A 199 56.69 5.41 46.96
CA ARG A 199 56.07 4.60 48.01
C ARG A 199 54.61 5.01 48.22
N GLU A 200 53.71 4.04 48.05
CA GLU A 200 52.26 4.24 48.19
C GLU A 200 51.79 3.99 49.63
N PHE A 201 50.91 4.86 50.12
CA PHE A 201 50.21 4.74 51.41
C PHE A 201 48.72 4.72 51.10
N SER A 202 48.00 3.70 51.52
CA SER A 202 46.60 3.50 51.13
C SER A 202 45.66 3.45 52.33
N ILE A 203 44.47 4.01 52.17
CA ILE A 203 43.37 3.93 53.13
C ILE A 203 42.10 3.63 52.38
N LEU A 204 41.33 2.66 52.89
CA LEU A 204 40.07 2.24 52.31
C LEU A 204 38.95 2.75 53.21
N ILE A 205 38.01 3.51 52.66
CA ILE A 205 36.91 4.14 53.39
C ILE A 205 35.60 3.56 52.89
N ASP A 206 34.80 3.05 53.82
CA ASP A 206 33.45 2.56 53.60
C ASP A 206 32.44 3.67 53.88
N VAL A 207 31.69 4.02 52.85
CA VAL A 207 30.67 5.07 52.82
C VAL A 207 29.25 4.47 52.77
N SER A 208 29.12 3.15 52.88
CA SER A 208 27.82 2.45 52.77
C SER A 208 26.81 2.87 53.86
N LYS A 209 27.31 3.40 54.98
CA LYS A 209 26.52 3.74 56.16
C LYS A 209 26.64 5.23 56.48
N GLN A 210 25.72 5.72 57.29
CA GLN A 210 25.74 7.10 57.81
C GLN A 210 27.02 7.40 58.63
N ASP A 211 27.61 6.37 59.22
CA ASP A 211 28.91 6.43 59.89
C ASP A 211 29.98 5.82 58.97
N TYR A 212 31.03 6.60 58.71
CA TYR A 212 32.19 6.18 57.94
C TYR A 212 33.00 5.16 58.74
N SER A 213 33.42 4.10 58.05
CA SER A 213 34.34 3.09 58.58
C SER A 213 35.59 3.02 57.70
N VAL A 214 36.72 2.61 58.28
CA VAL A 214 37.97 2.41 57.54
C VAL A 214 38.36 0.93 57.66
N PRO A 215 37.94 0.07 56.72
CA PRO A 215 38.19 -1.37 56.81
C PRO A 215 39.67 -1.73 56.69
N ASN A 216 40.43 -0.98 55.88
CA ASN A 216 41.84 -1.25 55.64
C ASN A 216 42.67 0.04 55.58
N CYS A 217 43.89 -0.02 56.12
CA CYS A 217 44.85 1.08 56.12
C CYS A 217 46.27 0.50 56.10
N ASP A 218 46.99 0.76 55.02
CA ASP A 218 48.33 0.24 54.80
C ASP A 218 49.28 1.39 54.48
N PRO A 219 50.27 1.70 55.35
CA PRO A 219 50.60 1.10 56.64
C PRO A 219 49.60 1.43 57.77
N SER A 220 49.47 0.56 58.76
CA SER A 220 48.55 0.75 59.89
C SER A 220 48.91 1.98 60.72
N LEU A 221 47.93 2.85 60.96
CA LEU A 221 48.09 4.08 61.74
C LEU A 221 47.49 3.91 63.15
N PRO A 222 48.25 4.15 64.23
CA PRO A 222 47.73 4.03 65.60
C PRO A 222 46.69 5.11 65.94
N SER A 223 46.73 6.27 65.26
CA SER A 223 45.78 7.38 65.43
C SER A 223 44.49 7.21 64.62
N LEU A 224 44.36 6.15 63.82
CA LEU A 224 43.23 5.95 62.90
C LEU A 224 41.86 5.93 63.60
N PRO A 225 41.64 5.21 64.72
CA PRO A 225 40.32 5.15 65.36
C PRO A 225 39.83 6.50 65.89
N GLU A 226 40.75 7.36 66.37
CA GLU A 226 40.42 8.70 66.83
C GLU A 226 40.06 9.63 65.67
N LEU A 227 40.77 9.52 64.55
CA LEU A 227 40.48 10.28 63.34
C LEU A 227 39.12 9.89 62.73
N VAL A 228 38.78 8.60 62.72
CA VAL A 228 37.46 8.12 62.24
C VAL A 228 36.33 8.63 63.13
N ARG A 229 36.52 8.65 64.46
CA ARG A 229 35.53 9.23 65.40
C ARG A 229 35.31 10.73 65.12
N GLN A 230 36.38 11.48 64.85
CA GLN A 230 36.28 12.90 64.48
C GLN A 230 35.58 13.09 63.14
N LEU A 231 35.88 12.23 62.14
CA LEU A 231 35.20 12.26 60.84
C LEU A 231 33.69 12.03 60.97
N ASN A 232 33.26 11.09 61.80
CA ASN A 232 31.84 10.83 62.03
C ASN A 232 31.12 11.97 62.76
N SER A 233 31.83 12.74 63.59
CA SER A 233 31.28 13.88 64.32
C SER A 233 31.24 15.18 63.51
N GLU A 234 32.33 15.51 62.81
CA GLU A 234 32.49 16.77 62.07
C GLU A 234 31.98 16.66 60.63
N ARG A 235 31.97 15.43 60.06
CA ARG A 235 31.67 15.13 58.65
C ARG A 235 32.53 15.91 57.65
N ASP A 236 33.69 16.39 58.09
CA ASP A 236 34.66 17.09 57.26
C ASP A 236 35.72 16.14 56.71
N PHE A 237 35.48 15.65 55.49
CA PHE A 237 36.41 14.79 54.77
C PHE A 237 37.75 15.47 54.50
N TYR A 238 37.76 16.77 54.19
CA TYR A 238 38.96 17.47 53.78
C TYR A 238 39.96 17.59 54.94
N THR A 239 39.47 17.92 56.12
CA THR A 239 40.30 17.99 57.33
C THR A 239 40.79 16.60 57.76
N PHE A 240 39.95 15.58 57.64
CA PHE A 240 40.35 14.19 57.90
C PHE A 240 41.52 13.75 57.00
N ILE A 241 41.43 13.98 55.68
CA ILE A 241 42.50 13.61 54.73
C ILE A 241 43.82 14.31 55.05
N LYS A 242 43.79 15.60 55.43
CA LYS A 242 44.99 16.32 55.88
C LYS A 242 45.61 15.71 57.14
N ARG A 243 44.78 15.35 58.12
CA ARG A 243 45.24 14.73 59.37
C ARG A 243 45.84 13.34 59.11
N VAL A 244 45.21 12.53 58.25
CA VAL A 244 45.72 11.22 57.82
C VAL A 244 47.06 11.37 57.10
N ARG A 245 47.17 12.29 56.14
CA ARG A 245 48.44 12.57 55.43
C ARG A 245 49.56 12.99 56.39
N LYS A 246 49.25 13.79 57.41
CA LYS A 246 50.21 14.19 58.45
C LYS A 246 50.61 13.01 59.34
N ALA A 247 49.68 12.12 59.68
CA ALA A 247 49.95 10.92 60.46
C ALA A 247 50.87 9.95 59.70
N PHE A 248 50.64 9.74 58.39
CA PHE A 248 51.55 8.96 57.54
C PHE A 248 52.94 9.56 57.47
N ARG A 249 53.07 10.89 57.31
CA ARG A 249 54.39 11.57 57.35
C ARG A 249 55.09 11.38 58.70
N GLY A 250 54.35 11.42 59.81
CA GLY A 250 54.89 11.21 61.16
C GLY A 250 55.42 9.79 61.39
N LEU A 251 54.98 8.81 60.59
CA LEU A 251 55.46 7.43 60.62
C LEU A 251 56.81 7.26 59.90
N ILE A 252 57.19 8.22 59.05
CA ILE A 252 58.44 8.19 58.28
C ILE A 252 59.52 8.91 59.11
N PRO A 253 60.64 8.25 59.44
CA PRO A 253 61.76 8.90 60.11
C PRO A 253 62.29 10.04 59.22
N ASN A 254 62.29 11.27 59.76
CA ASN A 254 62.91 12.39 59.07
C ASN A 254 64.39 12.06 58.85
N PRO A 255 64.96 12.17 57.62
CA PRO A 255 66.40 12.07 57.47
C PRO A 255 67.04 13.17 58.32
N THR A 256 67.69 12.74 59.41
CA THR A 256 68.55 13.56 60.24
C THR A 256 69.48 14.34 59.33
N GLN A 257 69.31 15.66 59.29
CA GLN A 257 70.38 16.52 58.84
C GLN A 257 71.60 16.21 59.71
N PRO A 258 72.77 15.83 59.16
CA PRO A 258 73.96 15.78 59.97
C PRO A 258 74.28 17.22 60.40
N SER A 259 74.11 17.49 61.69
CA SER A 259 74.48 18.70 62.40
C SER A 259 75.99 18.95 62.24
N LYS A 260 76.38 19.58 61.14
CA LYS A 260 77.77 19.92 60.83
C LYS A 260 78.12 21.26 61.47
N PHE A 261 77.90 21.39 62.78
CA PHE A 261 78.28 22.59 63.52
C PHE A 261 78.37 22.31 65.03
N ASP A 262 79.27 21.42 65.44
CA ASP A 262 79.62 21.32 66.87
C ASP A 262 81.00 20.70 67.10
N ASP A 263 82.00 21.15 66.35
CA ASP A 263 83.40 20.77 66.62
C ASP A 263 84.35 21.93 66.30
N LEU A 264 84.31 22.96 67.16
CA LEU A 264 85.30 24.03 67.21
C LEU A 264 85.69 24.32 68.67
N SER A 265 86.50 23.43 69.23
CA SER A 265 87.42 23.79 70.31
C SER A 265 88.85 23.68 69.77
N GLY A 266 89.49 24.83 69.49
CA GLY A 266 90.94 24.92 69.25
C GLY A 266 91.74 24.57 70.51
N PRO A 267 93.10 24.54 70.48
CA PRO A 267 93.95 25.51 69.78
C PRO A 267 95.22 24.93 69.11
N GLY A 268 95.95 25.74 68.33
CA GLY A 268 97.34 25.42 67.98
C GLY A 268 97.85 26.08 66.69
N GLN A 269 98.54 27.21 66.84
CA GLN A 269 99.27 27.92 65.79
C GLN A 269 100.42 27.09 65.21
N ALA A 270 100.63 27.14 63.89
CA ALA A 270 101.95 27.24 63.27
C ALA A 270 101.83 27.63 61.78
N GLN A 271 102.76 28.47 61.35
CA GLN A 271 102.81 29.23 60.10
C GLN A 271 103.41 28.42 58.93
N ALA A 272 103.03 28.77 57.69
CA ALA A 272 103.93 29.35 56.66
C ALA A 272 103.45 29.08 55.21
N GLN A 273 103.21 30.18 54.47
CA GLN A 273 103.62 30.54 53.09
C GLN A 273 103.72 29.42 52.01
N THR A 274 103.21 29.55 50.78
CA THR A 274 103.50 30.58 49.74
C THR A 274 102.51 30.50 48.56
N GLN A 275 102.15 31.67 47.99
CA GLN A 275 102.07 32.07 46.55
C GLN A 275 101.60 31.03 45.48
N THR A 276 100.76 31.30 44.48
CA THR A 276 100.76 32.43 43.53
C THR A 276 99.48 32.44 42.66
N GLN A 277 99.22 33.63 42.11
CA GLN A 277 98.21 34.10 41.14
C GLN A 277 97.97 33.24 39.88
N GLY A 278 96.81 33.45 39.23
CA GLY A 278 96.72 33.30 37.77
C GLY A 278 95.34 32.97 37.19
N GLN A 279 94.72 33.95 36.55
CA GLN A 279 93.41 33.92 35.88
C GLN A 279 93.29 32.93 34.70
N GLY A 280 92.07 32.37 34.57
CA GLY A 280 91.21 32.43 33.37
C GLY A 280 91.70 31.84 32.04
N VAL A 281 90.86 31.00 31.42
CA VAL A 281 90.19 31.25 30.11
C VAL A 281 89.46 29.99 29.64
N ARG A 282 88.29 30.26 29.03
CA ARG A 282 87.36 29.41 28.29
C ARG A 282 87.97 28.31 27.42
N THR A 283 87.25 27.19 27.36
CA THR A 283 86.96 26.43 26.13
C THR A 283 85.55 25.83 26.23
N PRO A 284 84.76 25.85 25.15
CA PRO A 284 83.89 24.70 24.91
C PRO A 284 83.90 24.22 23.45
N ALA A 285 83.33 23.02 23.28
CA ALA A 285 83.07 22.23 22.06
C ALA A 285 84.12 21.12 21.80
N PRO A 286 83.75 19.97 21.17
CA PRO A 286 82.61 19.83 20.26
C PRO A 286 81.84 18.48 20.23
N ALA A 287 80.72 18.55 19.49
CA ALA A 287 80.29 17.63 18.44
C ALA A 287 79.62 16.27 18.73
N GLY A 288 78.58 16.05 17.92
CA GLY A 288 77.91 14.79 17.60
C GLY A 288 76.39 14.92 17.83
N GLY A 289 75.59 15.47 16.90
CA GLY A 289 75.25 14.85 15.60
C GLY A 289 74.23 13.71 15.86
N SER A 290 73.01 13.65 15.33
CA SER A 290 72.57 14.03 13.99
C SER A 290 71.04 13.95 13.87
N LYS A 291 70.49 14.94 13.15
CA LYS A 291 69.56 14.84 11.99
C LYS A 291 68.22 14.09 12.14
N PHE A 292 67.12 14.80 11.84
CA PHE A 292 66.28 14.75 10.61
C PHE A 292 64.98 15.55 10.89
N LEU A 293 64.70 16.69 10.23
CA LEU A 293 63.91 16.85 8.99
C LEU A 293 62.53 16.14 9.09
N LEU A 294 61.36 16.73 8.79
CA LEU A 294 61.03 17.70 7.75
C LEU A 294 59.56 18.19 7.90
N SER A 295 59.34 19.43 7.44
CA SER A 295 58.14 20.04 6.79
C SER A 295 56.73 19.90 7.37
N GLN A 296 56.22 21.06 7.80
CA GLN A 296 55.06 21.79 7.25
C GLN A 296 54.12 21.04 6.28
N SER A 297 52.80 21.15 6.51
CA SER A 297 51.98 22.09 5.72
C SER A 297 50.53 22.17 6.22
N VAL A 298 50.09 23.42 6.34
CA VAL A 298 48.71 23.89 6.50
C VAL A 298 48.05 23.91 5.12
N SER A 299 46.77 23.54 5.03
CA SER A 299 45.94 23.91 3.87
C SER A 299 44.47 24.05 4.25
N ARG A 300 43.87 25.09 3.68
CA ARG A 300 42.56 25.69 3.94
C ARG A 300 41.41 25.01 3.19
N SER A 301 40.21 25.31 3.70
CA SER A 301 38.87 25.29 3.09
C SER A 301 38.78 25.44 1.55
N THR A 302 37.82 24.75 0.94
CA THR A 302 36.80 25.34 0.04
C THR A 302 35.73 24.33 -0.40
N SER A 303 34.47 24.78 -0.35
CA SER A 303 33.39 24.57 -1.32
C SER A 303 32.97 23.14 -1.71
N SER A 304 31.84 22.69 -1.17
CA SER A 304 30.96 21.71 -1.81
C SER A 304 29.50 22.12 -1.60
N SER A 305 29.01 23.00 -2.46
CA SER A 305 27.61 23.43 -2.56
C SER A 305 27.37 23.92 -3.97
N GLN A 306 27.26 22.96 -4.90
CA GLN A 306 26.71 23.13 -6.25
C GLN A 306 26.77 21.75 -6.91
N LEU A 307 25.73 20.93 -6.75
CA LEU A 307 25.41 19.78 -7.62
C LEU A 307 24.08 19.11 -7.20
N LEU A 308 23.02 19.89 -6.94
CA LEU A 308 21.70 19.31 -6.69
C LEU A 308 20.54 20.24 -7.09
N SER A 309 20.55 20.74 -8.34
CA SER A 309 19.45 21.55 -8.88
C SER A 309 19.05 21.20 -10.31
N ALA A 310 19.32 19.99 -10.78
CA ALA A 310 19.01 19.55 -12.15
C ALA A 310 18.02 18.38 -12.24
N GLN A 311 17.14 18.20 -11.25
CA GLN A 311 16.21 17.05 -11.23
C GLN A 311 14.80 17.41 -10.74
N ALA A 312 14.30 18.57 -11.15
CA ALA A 312 12.94 19.00 -10.88
C ALA A 312 12.38 19.78 -12.08
N GLN A 313 12.28 19.13 -13.25
CA GLN A 313 11.58 19.72 -14.40
C GLN A 313 11.15 18.73 -15.50
N ASN A 314 11.01 17.43 -15.21
CA ASN A 314 10.61 16.45 -16.24
C ASN A 314 9.59 15.42 -15.75
N GLN A 315 8.45 15.88 -15.22
CA GLN A 315 7.28 15.02 -14.93
C GLN A 315 5.95 15.67 -15.32
N ASN A 316 5.94 16.62 -16.26
CA ASN A 316 4.69 17.28 -16.66
C ASN A 316 4.52 17.31 -18.19
N HIS A 317 4.63 16.15 -18.83
CA HIS A 317 4.20 15.98 -20.23
C HIS A 317 4.05 14.49 -20.64
N ASN A 318 3.08 13.75 -20.06
CA ASN A 318 2.45 12.64 -20.81
C ASN A 318 1.16 12.07 -20.19
N GLN A 319 0.25 12.92 -19.71
CA GLN A 319 -1.14 12.52 -19.49
C GLN A 319 -2.03 13.21 -20.53
N ASN A 320 -1.88 12.83 -21.80
CA ASN A 320 -2.96 13.03 -22.78
C ASN A 320 -2.72 12.17 -24.03
N LYS A 321 -2.86 10.85 -23.91
CA LYS A 321 -2.90 9.97 -25.08
C LYS A 321 -3.59 8.65 -24.80
N ASP A 322 -4.83 8.70 -24.31
CA ASP A 322 -5.74 7.54 -24.32
C ASP A 322 -7.19 8.06 -24.37
N GLN A 323 -7.59 8.53 -25.54
CA GLN A 323 -8.98 8.57 -25.97
C GLN A 323 -8.99 8.63 -27.50
N VAL A 324 -9.87 7.83 -28.11
CA VAL A 324 -10.09 7.61 -29.54
C VAL A 324 -9.33 6.40 -30.10
N THR A 325 -9.93 5.21 -29.99
CA THR A 325 -10.45 4.43 -31.13
C THR A 325 -11.30 3.29 -30.60
N ASP A 326 -12.61 3.48 -30.64
CA ASP A 326 -13.61 2.41 -30.59
C ASP A 326 -14.03 2.14 -32.04
N GLY A 327 -14.06 0.87 -32.47
CA GLY A 327 -14.44 0.52 -33.84
C GLY A 327 -13.89 -0.81 -34.35
N SER A 328 -14.72 -1.86 -34.24
CA SER A 328 -14.85 -3.01 -35.14
C SER A 328 -13.65 -3.92 -35.39
N ALA A 329 -13.72 -5.15 -34.86
CA ALA A 329 -13.60 -6.37 -35.68
C ALA A 329 -13.93 -7.63 -34.84
N LEU A 330 -15.10 -8.19 -35.12
CA LEU A 330 -15.41 -9.62 -34.93
C LEU A 330 -14.61 -10.41 -35.98
N GLU A 331 -13.88 -11.45 -35.59
CA GLU A 331 -13.75 -12.74 -36.32
C GLU A 331 -12.73 -13.69 -35.66
N GLY A 332 -13.13 -14.95 -35.49
CA GLY A 332 -12.23 -16.10 -35.67
C GLY A 332 -11.57 -16.74 -34.43
N LEU A 333 -12.34 -17.47 -33.61
CA LEU A 333 -11.78 -18.55 -32.77
C LEU A 333 -12.13 -19.90 -33.39
N THR A 334 -11.16 -20.45 -34.11
CA THR A 334 -11.19 -21.82 -34.66
C THR A 334 -10.81 -22.85 -33.61
N LEU A 335 -11.66 -23.88 -33.53
CA LEU A 335 -11.51 -25.21 -32.94
C LEU A 335 -10.06 -25.70 -32.67
N GLY A 336 -9.85 -26.22 -31.46
CA GLY A 336 -8.85 -27.23 -31.15
C GLY A 336 -9.49 -28.33 -30.29
N LYS A 337 -9.62 -29.53 -30.86
CA LYS A 337 -9.96 -30.78 -30.17
C LYS A 337 -8.81 -31.26 -29.30
#